data_AF-A0A931IUX5-F1
#
_entry.id   AF-A0A931IUX5-F1
#
_cell.length_a   1.000
_cell.length_b   1.000
_cell.length_c   1.000
_cell.angle_alpha   90.00
_cell.angle_beta   90.00
_cell.angle_gamma   90.00
#
_symmetry.space_group_name_H-M   'P 1'
#
loop_
_entity.id
_entity.type
_entity.pdbx_description
1 polymer ?
#
loop_
_entity_poly.entity_id
_entity_poly.type
_entity_poly.pdbx_seq_one_letter_code
_entity_poly.pdbx_strand_id
1 'polypeptide(L)'
;MKVILFALEDRLAQGLDFDALLHPDFFEFGRSGRRWSRTEVMAELRGTGTAAQRADEQAVELATNCWQTSWRALGSHPAWRSSIWLHGPDGWQMRFHQATPLP
;
A
#
# COMPACT_ATOMS: atom_id res chain seq x y z
N MET A 1 4.47 9.72 12.07
CA MET A 1 3.55 8.85 11.31
C MET A 1 4.14 8.37 9.99
N LYS A 2 4.63 9.27 9.12
CA LYS A 2 5.27 8.95 7.83
C LYS A 2 6.16 7.68 7.86
N VAL A 3 7.20 7.67 8.70
CA VAL A 3 8.15 6.55 8.82
C VAL A 3 7.46 5.21 9.12
N ILE A 4 6.46 5.22 10.00
CA ILE A 4 5.72 4.01 10.40
C ILE A 4 4.93 3.47 9.22
N LEU A 5 4.11 4.29 8.57
CA LEU A 5 3.26 3.85 7.46
C LEU A 5 4.07 3.30 6.28
N PHE A 6 5.19 3.95 5.97
CA PHE A 6 6.10 3.48 4.93
C PHE A 6 6.82 2.17 5.30
N ALA A 7 7.18 1.96 6.56
CA ALA A 7 7.70 0.67 7.01
C ALA A 7 6.64 -0.45 6.89
N LEU A 8 5.36 -0.15 7.13
CA LEU A 8 4.26 -1.10 6.92
C LEU A 8 4.01 -1.37 5.43
N GLU A 9 4.11 -0.36 4.56
CA GLU A 9 4.08 -0.54 3.10
C GLU A 9 5.21 -1.47 2.62
N ASP A 10 6.43 -1.34 3.17
CA ASP A 10 7.52 -2.25 2.82
C ASP A 10 7.23 -3.70 3.17
N ARG A 11 6.62 -3.95 4.33
CA ARG A 11 6.24 -5.32 4.73
C ARG A 11 5.26 -5.92 3.73
N LEU A 12 4.21 -5.18 3.37
CA LEU A 12 3.26 -5.62 2.34
C LEU A 12 3.93 -5.81 0.97
N ALA A 13 4.81 -4.89 0.56
CA ALA A 13 5.56 -5.00 -0.69
C ALA A 13 6.54 -6.18 -0.72
N GLN A 14 7.02 -6.63 0.44
CA GLN A 14 7.83 -7.84 0.63
C GLN A 14 6.99 -9.11 0.77
N GLY A 15 5.67 -8.99 0.68
CA GLY A 15 4.75 -10.11 0.76
C GLY A 15 4.46 -10.59 2.19
N LEU A 16 4.66 -9.73 3.21
CA LEU A 16 4.54 -10.04 4.63
C LEU A 16 3.25 -9.46 5.24
N ASP A 17 2.75 -10.14 6.27
CA ASP A 17 1.66 -9.71 7.18
C ASP A 17 0.37 -9.22 6.54
N PHE A 18 0.05 -9.66 5.32
CA PHE A 18 -1.20 -9.30 4.66
C PHE A 18 -2.43 -9.48 5.55
N ASP A 19 -2.43 -10.53 6.39
CA ASP A 19 -3.56 -10.81 7.30
C ASP A 19 -3.80 -9.67 8.29
N ALA A 20 -2.73 -9.11 8.84
CA ALA A 20 -2.78 -8.04 9.83
C ALA A 20 -2.88 -6.66 9.18
N LEU A 21 -2.18 -6.45 8.06
CA LEU A 21 -1.99 -5.12 7.46
C LEU A 21 -2.98 -4.77 6.36
N LEU A 22 -3.73 -5.73 5.79
CA LEU A 22 -4.83 -5.42 4.87
C LEU A 22 -6.17 -5.42 5.62
N HIS A 23 -6.83 -4.27 5.63
CA HIS A 23 -8.18 -4.13 6.18
C HIS A 23 -9.13 -5.12 5.49
N PRO A 24 -10.11 -5.72 6.18
CA PRO A 24 -11.05 -6.69 5.58
C PRO A 24 -11.68 -6.21 4.27
N ASP A 25 -12.05 -4.93 4.19
CA ASP A 25 -12.62 -4.29 2.99
C ASP A 25 -11.57 -3.72 2.00
N PHE A 26 -10.29 -4.09 2.13
CA PHE A 26 -9.24 -3.62 1.25
C PHE A 26 -9.54 -3.91 -0.23
N PHE A 27 -9.20 -2.94 -1.07
CA PHE A 27 -9.13 -3.13 -2.51
C PHE A 27 -7.99 -2.32 -3.12
N GLU A 28 -7.54 -2.75 -4.29
CA GLU A 28 -6.48 -2.09 -5.04
C GLU A 28 -6.91 -1.80 -6.48
N PHE A 29 -6.47 -0.67 -7.02
CA PHE A 29 -6.40 -0.48 -8.47
C PHE A 29 -5.01 -0.83 -8.96
N GLY A 30 -4.89 -2.02 -9.55
CA GLY A 30 -3.63 -2.53 -10.05
C GLY A 30 -3.22 -1.80 -11.33
N ARG A 31 -1.97 -2.00 -11.74
CA ARG A 31 -1.38 -1.36 -12.93
C ARG A 31 -2.21 -1.54 -14.22
N SER A 32 -2.94 -2.64 -14.36
CA SER A 32 -3.80 -2.92 -15.51
C SER A 32 -5.13 -2.14 -15.51
N GLY A 33 -5.41 -1.35 -14.47
CA GLY A 33 -6.71 -0.75 -14.24
C GLY A 33 -7.74 -1.71 -13.64
N ARG A 34 -7.40 -3.00 -13.47
CA ARG A 34 -8.26 -3.96 -12.76
C ARG A 34 -8.38 -3.57 -11.29
N ARG A 35 -9.59 -3.70 -10.75
CA ARG A 35 -9.85 -3.68 -9.32
C ARG A 35 -9.58 -5.05 -8.71
N TRP A 36 -8.76 -5.09 -7.67
CA TRP A 36 -8.36 -6.28 -6.93
C TRP A 36 -8.92 -6.24 -5.52
N SER A 37 -9.44 -7.36 -5.04
CA SER A 37 -9.86 -7.55 -3.66
C SER A 37 -8.70 -7.99 -2.77
N ARG A 38 -8.90 -7.88 -1.45
CA ARG A 38 -8.00 -8.44 -0.43
C ARG A 38 -7.63 -9.90 -0.70
N THR A 39 -8.62 -10.75 -0.95
CA THR A 39 -8.41 -12.19 -1.14
C THR A 39 -7.57 -12.48 -2.39
N GLU A 40 -7.83 -11.77 -3.49
CA GLU A 40 -7.05 -11.93 -4.73
C GLU A 40 -5.60 -11.47 -4.55
N VAL A 41 -5.37 -10.31 -3.92
CA VAL A 41 -4.01 -9.81 -3.63
C VAL A 41 -3.24 -10.78 -2.73
N MET A 42 -3.89 -11.32 -1.70
CA MET A 42 -3.27 -12.30 -0.81
C MET A 42 -2.96 -13.64 -1.49
N ALA A 43 -3.74 -14.04 -2.49
CA ALA A 43 -3.49 -15.25 -3.24
C ALA A 43 -2.30 -15.10 -4.21
N GLU A 44 -2.13 -13.92 -4.80
CA GLU A 44 -1.13 -13.70 -5.86
C GLU A 44 0.21 -13.14 -5.39
N LEU A 45 0.26 -12.33 -4.31
CA LEU A 45 1.47 -11.59 -3.93
C LEU A 45 2.20 -12.12 -2.69
N ARG A 46 1.65 -13.14 -2.01
CA ARG A 46 2.29 -13.70 -0.80
C ARG A 46 3.64 -14.33 -1.11
N GLY A 47 4.66 -13.89 -0.38
CA GLY A 47 6.02 -14.43 -0.47
C GLY A 47 6.79 -14.06 -1.75
N THR A 48 6.21 -13.20 -2.61
CA THR A 48 6.79 -12.80 -3.89
C THR A 48 6.81 -11.28 -3.98
N GLY A 49 7.79 -10.64 -3.32
CA GLY A 49 7.82 -9.19 -3.25
C GLY A 49 9.18 -8.61 -2.87
N THR A 50 9.46 -7.41 -3.38
CA THR A 50 10.59 -6.58 -2.97
C THR A 50 10.13 -5.14 -2.77
N ALA A 51 10.70 -4.47 -1.77
CA ALA A 51 10.46 -3.05 -1.58
C ALA A 51 11.02 -2.25 -2.76
N ALA A 52 10.21 -1.36 -3.33
CA ALA A 52 10.65 -0.46 -4.38
C ALA A 52 11.44 0.71 -3.79
N GLN A 53 12.42 1.21 -4.54
CA GLN A 53 13.04 2.50 -4.23
C GLN A 53 11.99 3.61 -4.38
N ARG A 54 11.98 4.57 -3.44
CA ARG A 54 10.98 5.64 -3.37
C ARG A 54 11.60 7.02 -3.51
N ALA A 55 10.83 7.92 -4.10
CA ALA A 55 11.03 9.37 -4.07
C ALA A 55 9.70 10.07 -3.73
N ASP A 56 9.77 11.37 -3.42
CA ASP A 56 8.60 12.25 -3.29
C ASP A 56 7.58 11.75 -2.24
N GLU A 57 8.07 11.14 -1.17
CA GLU A 57 7.25 10.53 -0.13
C GLU A 57 6.49 11.57 0.69
N GLN A 58 5.18 11.41 0.78
CA GLN A 58 4.29 12.19 1.62
C GLN A 58 3.40 11.27 2.46
N ALA A 59 3.07 11.73 3.66
CA ALA A 59 2.06 11.14 4.51
C ALA A 59 1.24 12.26 5.13
N VAL A 60 -0.07 12.24 4.90
CA VAL A 60 -1.01 13.29 5.31
C VAL A 60 -2.14 12.66 6.11
N GLU A 61 -2.48 13.26 7.25
CA GLU A 61 -3.67 12.87 8.00
C GLU A 61 -4.91 13.44 7.31
N LEU A 62 -5.83 12.57 6.90
CA LEU A 62 -7.10 12.95 6.28
C LEU A 62 -8.19 13.20 7.33
N ALA A 63 -8.14 12.42 8.41
CA ALA A 63 -9.02 12.50 9.57
C ALA A 63 -8.34 11.77 10.74
N THR A 64 -8.90 11.88 11.95
CA THR A 64 -8.42 11.12 13.11
C THR A 64 -8.28 9.64 12.77
N ASN A 65 -7.07 9.09 12.95
CA ASN A 65 -6.74 7.69 12.66
C ASN A 65 -6.85 7.28 11.18
N CYS A 66 -6.94 8.23 10.24
CA CYS A 66 -6.99 7.96 8.81
C CYS A 66 -5.92 8.77 8.07
N TRP A 67 -4.99 8.08 7.42
CA TRP A 67 -3.84 8.68 6.77
C TRP A 67 -3.75 8.27 5.31
N GLN A 68 -3.34 9.20 4.47
CA GLN A 68 -2.94 8.93 3.09
C GLN A 68 -1.42 8.92 3.00
N THR A 69 -0.86 7.95 2.29
CA THR A 69 0.51 7.99 1.77
C THR A 69 0.49 8.23 0.27
N SER A 70 1.47 8.97 -0.23
CA SER A 70 1.74 9.07 -1.67
C SER A 70 3.23 9.18 -1.92
N TRP A 71 3.71 8.53 -2.97
CA TRP A 71 5.14 8.50 -3.30
C TRP A 71 5.34 8.03 -4.73
N ARG A 72 6.54 8.25 -5.26
CA ARG A 72 6.94 7.80 -6.58
C ARG A 72 7.84 6.58 -6.46
N ALA A 73 7.40 5.45 -7.03
CA ALA A 73 8.22 4.27 -7.21
C ALA A 73 9.23 4.52 -8.33
N LEU A 74 10.48 4.16 -8.07
CA LEU A 74 11.59 4.22 -9.02
C LEU A 74 11.94 2.82 -9.56
N GLY A 75 12.75 2.76 -10.61
CA GLY A 75 13.27 1.51 -11.18
C GLY A 75 12.56 1.09 -12.47
N SER A 76 12.45 -0.22 -12.70
CA SER A 76 11.94 -0.79 -13.96
C SER A 76 10.44 -0.60 -14.19
N HIS A 77 9.68 -0.29 -13.13
CA HIS A 77 8.24 -0.09 -13.18
C HIS A 77 7.86 1.20 -12.43
N PRO A 78 8.23 2.38 -12.95
CA PRO A 78 7.99 3.63 -12.28
C PRO A 78 6.48 3.93 -12.22
N ALA A 79 6.01 4.39 -11.07
CA ALA A 79 4.60 4.67 -10.83
C ALA A 79 4.41 5.66 -9.68
N TRP A 80 3.37 6.49 -9.77
CA TRP A 80 2.81 7.11 -8.58
C TRP A 80 2.05 6.08 -7.79
N ARG A 81 2.36 5.94 -6.50
CA ARG A 81 1.67 5.06 -5.57
C ARG A 81 0.95 5.89 -4.53
N SER A 82 -0.25 5.44 -4.17
CA SER A 82 -0.99 6.03 -3.06
C SER A 82 -1.73 4.96 -2.29
N SER A 83 -1.76 5.10 -0.97
CA SER A 83 -2.48 4.20 -0.07
C SER A 83 -3.27 5.01 0.95
N ILE A 84 -4.37 4.42 1.43
CA ILE A 84 -5.10 4.92 2.60
C ILE A 84 -4.96 3.91 3.73
N TRP A 85 -4.60 4.41 4.90
CA TRP A 85 -4.33 3.66 6.12
C TRP A 85 -5.30 4.07 7.21
N LEU A 86 -5.85 3.09 7.92
CA LEU A 86 -6.71 3.27 9.08
C LEU A 86 -6.04 2.69 10.32
N HIS A 87 -6.09 3.40 11.44
CA HIS A 87 -5.62 2.91 12.74
C HIS A 87 -6.82 2.52 13.61
N GLY A 88 -6.95 1.24 13.88
CA GLY A 88 -8.05 0.67 14.68
C GLY A 88 -7.54 -0.18 15.85
N PRO A 89 -8.44 -0.95 16.48
CA PRO A 89 -8.10 -1.87 17.56
C PRO A 89 -7.02 -2.90 17.19
N ASP A 90 -6.99 -3.33 15.93
CA ASP A 90 -6.03 -4.29 15.40
C ASP A 90 -4.73 -3.64 14.88
N GLY A 91 -4.56 -2.34 15.13
CA GLY A 91 -3.43 -1.54 14.65
C GLY A 91 -3.69 -0.92 13.27
N TRP A 92 -2.60 -0.68 12.53
CA TRP A 92 -2.66 -0.04 11.21
C TRP A 92 -3.04 -1.04 10.13
N GLN A 93 -4.06 -0.70 9.35
CA GLN A 93 -4.53 -1.50 8.23
C GLN A 93 -4.71 -0.62 6.99
N MET A 94 -4.18 -1.09 5.85
CA MET A 94 -4.38 -0.46 4.56
C MET A 94 -5.80 -0.74 4.07
N ARG A 95 -6.54 0.32 3.77
CA ARG A 95 -7.93 0.29 3.28
C ARG A 95 -8.02 0.35 1.76
N PHE A 96 -7.01 0.93 1.11
CA PHE A 96 -6.94 1.14 -0.33
C PHE A 96 -5.49 1.27 -0.80
N HIS A 97 -5.19 0.77 -2.00
CA HIS A 97 -3.94 1.03 -2.72
C HIS A 97 -4.17 1.33 -4.21
N GLN A 98 -3.29 2.11 -4.81
CA GLN A 98 -3.21 2.29 -6.26
C GLN A 98 -1.77 2.52 -6.70
N ALA A 99 -1.42 1.97 -7.87
CA ALA A 99 -0.18 2.27 -8.57
C ALA A 99 -0.50 2.74 -10.01
N THR A 100 -0.32 4.03 -10.26
CA THR A 100 -0.51 4.66 -11.57
C THR A 100 0.84 4.75 -12.30
N PRO A 101 1.05 4.03 -13.42
CA PRO A 101 2.29 4.08 -14.18
C PRO A 101 2.68 5.49 -14.59
N LEU A 102 3.98 5.76 -14.56
CA LEU A 102 4.56 6.93 -15.19
C LEU A 102 4.89 6.64 -16.66
N PRO A 103 4.77 7.64 -17.56
CA PRO A 103 5.21 7.54 -18.95
C PRO A 103 6.69 7.20 -19.09
#